data_AF-A0A8C1VLR9-F1
#
_entry.id   AF-A0A8C1VLR9-F1
#
_cell.length_a   1.000
_cell.length_b   1.000
_cell.length_c   1.000
_cell.angle_alpha   90.00
_cell.angle_beta   90.00
_cell.angle_gamma   90.00
#
_symmetry.space_group_name_H-M   'P 1'
#
loop_
_entity.id
_entity.type
_entity.pdbx_description
1 polymer ?
#
loop_
_entity_poly.entity_id
_entity_poly.type
_entity_poly.pdbx_seq_one_letter_code
_entity_poly.pdbx_strand_id
1 'polypeptide(L)'
;CFLSCLHFDTYNCVYLTIKAYKELRSEIDLEVLGNTEDLQLSFTALCQDGAIFTGHKNCSNVKAGDVVSFNVTIELKGCLAGPRRFSLRPVGFQDALEIELESQCVCDCHQTPEANSTFCSRGRGALECGACVCDPGFVGPKCECTEGQEQISNCRAHEGSEMCSGLGECFCGQCVCHPSSFGRVYGPYCECDDFSCLRFRGELCGGHGECDCGECVCHSGWMGESCNCSTSNSSCVSLDGSICSGRGKCVCGKCECTVPGASGEWCQRCPTCGDICSLPSRAALCTLQNEDYCLLSFSLVDSDHGSIIYNPKLYDCPEPPNALLIALGVCMSVLIIGITLLVIWKFLISVHDRKEVAKFEAEKAKAKWQSGTNPLFRSSTSTFKNVTYKSAGQQKSDIS
;
A
#
# COMPACT_ATOMS: atom_id res chain seq x y z
N CYS A 1 -35.51 -28.43 -49.94
CA CYS A 1 -36.23 -29.59 -50.52
C CYS A 1 -36.70 -29.38 -51.97
N PHE A 2 -37.28 -28.23 -52.35
CA PHE A 2 -37.78 -28.03 -53.72
C PHE A 2 -36.73 -28.19 -54.85
N LEU A 3 -35.46 -27.86 -54.59
CA LEU A 3 -34.40 -28.02 -55.61
C LEU A 3 -33.86 -29.46 -55.77
N SER A 4 -34.12 -30.37 -54.84
CA SER A 4 -33.50 -31.71 -54.84
C SER A 4 -34.37 -32.82 -55.46
N CYS A 5 -35.62 -32.52 -55.83
CA CYS A 5 -36.57 -33.49 -56.38
C CYS A 5 -36.48 -33.65 -57.92
N LEU A 6 -35.56 -32.95 -58.58
CA LEU A 6 -35.52 -32.89 -60.05
C LEU A 6 -34.70 -34.01 -60.71
N HIS A 7 -34.07 -34.91 -59.94
CA HIS A 7 -33.09 -35.85 -60.50
C HIS A 7 -33.38 -37.36 -60.37
N PHE A 8 -34.37 -37.85 -59.60
CA PHE A 8 -34.62 -39.30 -59.53
C PHE A 8 -36.07 -39.66 -59.17
N ASP A 9 -36.60 -40.68 -59.85
CA ASP A 9 -37.88 -41.41 -59.71
C ASP A 9 -38.98 -40.84 -58.77
N THR A 10 -40.17 -40.63 -59.34
CA THR A 10 -41.37 -40.07 -58.70
C THR A 10 -41.82 -40.78 -57.41
N TYR A 11 -41.49 -42.05 -57.22
CA TYR A 11 -41.75 -42.80 -55.97
C TYR A 11 -40.91 -42.27 -54.80
N ASN A 12 -39.68 -41.84 -55.05
CA ASN A 12 -38.79 -41.33 -54.02
C ASN A 12 -39.19 -39.90 -53.60
N CYS A 13 -39.80 -39.13 -54.50
CA CYS A 13 -40.33 -37.80 -54.20
C CYS A 13 -41.44 -37.82 -53.14
N VAL A 14 -42.40 -38.74 -53.21
CA VAL A 14 -43.47 -38.84 -52.20
C VAL A 14 -42.88 -39.17 -50.83
N TYR A 15 -41.96 -40.14 -50.79
CA TYR A 15 -41.24 -40.50 -49.56
C TYR A 15 -40.42 -39.33 -48.99
N LEU A 16 -39.69 -38.61 -49.84
CA LEU A 16 -38.90 -37.43 -49.47
C LEU A 16 -39.79 -36.27 -49.00
N THR A 17 -40.98 -36.10 -49.59
CA THR A 17 -41.93 -35.05 -49.18
C THR A 17 -42.54 -35.36 -47.82
N ILE A 18 -42.95 -36.62 -47.60
CA ILE A 18 -43.46 -37.07 -46.30
C ILE A 18 -42.36 -36.99 -45.23
N LYS A 19 -41.12 -37.37 -45.57
CA LYS A 19 -39.96 -37.27 -44.67
C LYS A 19 -39.65 -35.81 -44.33
N ALA A 20 -39.57 -34.94 -45.32
CA ALA A 20 -39.33 -33.50 -45.10
C ALA A 20 -40.47 -32.83 -44.31
N TYR A 21 -41.72 -33.22 -44.55
CA TYR A 21 -42.86 -32.74 -43.78
C TYR A 21 -42.83 -33.20 -42.32
N LYS A 22 -42.43 -34.47 -42.07
CA LYS A 22 -42.22 -35.00 -40.73
C LYS A 22 -41.04 -34.32 -40.03
N GLU A 23 -39.96 -34.04 -40.74
CA GLU A 23 -38.80 -33.30 -40.21
C GLU A 23 -39.19 -31.86 -39.85
N LEU A 24 -39.91 -31.14 -40.72
CA LEU A 24 -40.38 -29.77 -40.43
C LEU A 24 -41.36 -29.70 -39.26
N ARG A 25 -42.23 -30.71 -39.11
CA ARG A 25 -43.15 -30.79 -37.97
C ARG A 25 -42.50 -31.30 -36.69
N SER A 26 -41.24 -31.73 -36.76
CA SER A 26 -40.48 -32.18 -35.60
C SER A 26 -39.69 -31.08 -34.90
N GLU A 27 -39.73 -29.86 -35.46
CA GLU A 27 -39.11 -28.68 -34.88
C GLU A 27 -40.16 -27.59 -34.68
N ILE A 28 -40.18 -27.02 -33.47
CA ILE A 28 -40.99 -25.84 -33.15
C ILE A 28 -40.02 -24.72 -32.83
N ASP A 29 -40.01 -23.67 -33.66
CA ASP A 29 -39.22 -22.44 -33.45
C ASP A 29 -40.17 -21.26 -33.21
N LEU A 30 -39.83 -20.39 -32.27
CA LEU A 30 -40.59 -19.20 -31.93
C LEU A 30 -40.02 -17.98 -32.65
N GLU A 31 -40.85 -17.30 -33.44
CA GLU A 31 -40.54 -16.02 -34.06
C GLU A 31 -41.18 -14.85 -33.30
N VAL A 32 -40.49 -13.71 -33.33
CA VAL A 32 -40.95 -12.44 -32.75
C VAL A 32 -41.27 -11.50 -33.90
N LEU A 33 -42.48 -10.96 -33.93
CA LEU A 33 -42.95 -10.05 -34.97
C LEU A 33 -43.38 -8.73 -34.32
N GLY A 34 -43.01 -7.59 -34.92
CA GLY A 34 -43.37 -6.25 -34.42
C GLY A 34 -42.17 -5.45 -33.93
N ASN A 35 -42.42 -4.37 -33.19
CA ASN A 35 -41.38 -3.45 -32.73
C ASN A 35 -40.89 -3.83 -31.33
N THR A 36 -39.63 -4.29 -31.26
CA THR A 36 -38.96 -4.66 -30.00
C THR A 36 -37.60 -3.98 -29.84
N GLU A 37 -37.35 -2.85 -30.52
CA GLU A 37 -36.01 -2.20 -30.53
C GLU A 37 -35.53 -1.76 -29.13
N ASP A 38 -36.47 -1.37 -28.26
CA ASP A 38 -36.20 -0.93 -26.87
C ASP A 38 -36.33 -2.05 -25.82
N LEU A 39 -36.60 -3.29 -26.26
CA LEU A 39 -36.91 -4.42 -25.38
C LEU A 39 -35.78 -5.45 -25.40
N GLN A 40 -35.38 -5.89 -24.21
CA GLN A 40 -34.48 -7.03 -24.08
C GLN A 40 -35.30 -8.29 -23.82
N LEU A 41 -35.39 -9.15 -24.84
CA LEU A 41 -36.08 -10.43 -24.74
C LEU A 41 -35.09 -11.57 -24.48
N SER A 42 -35.38 -12.40 -23.49
CA SER A 42 -34.66 -13.64 -23.25
C SER A 42 -35.64 -14.83 -23.28
N PHE A 43 -35.18 -15.92 -23.89
CA PHE A 43 -35.99 -17.10 -24.13
C PHE A 43 -35.39 -18.29 -23.39
N THR A 44 -36.26 -19.13 -22.85
CA THR A 44 -35.88 -20.43 -22.31
C THR A 44 -36.88 -21.46 -22.83
N ALA A 45 -36.39 -22.44 -23.58
CA ALA A 45 -37.20 -23.52 -24.10
C ALA A 45 -37.28 -24.67 -23.11
N LEU A 46 -38.50 -25.12 -22.80
CA LEU A 46 -38.80 -26.31 -22.01
C LEU A 46 -39.39 -27.36 -22.95
N CYS A 47 -38.52 -28.28 -23.37
CA CYS A 47 -38.90 -29.36 -24.28
C CYS A 47 -39.23 -30.64 -23.50
N GLN A 48 -39.87 -31.61 -24.16
CA GLN A 48 -40.52 -32.76 -23.53
C GLN A 48 -39.59 -33.70 -22.75
N ASP A 49 -38.27 -33.66 -23.00
CA ASP A 49 -37.27 -34.47 -22.29
C ASP A 49 -36.99 -33.99 -20.84
N GLY A 50 -37.75 -33.00 -20.34
CA GLY A 50 -37.43 -32.28 -19.10
C GLY A 50 -36.17 -31.42 -19.21
N ALA A 51 -35.62 -31.31 -20.43
CA ALA A 51 -34.46 -30.52 -20.75
C ALA A 51 -34.85 -29.04 -20.85
N ILE A 52 -34.16 -28.21 -20.06
CA ILE A 52 -34.31 -26.76 -20.04
C ILE A 52 -33.16 -26.17 -20.84
N PHE A 53 -33.47 -25.50 -21.94
CA PHE A 53 -32.48 -24.85 -22.79
C PHE A 53 -32.56 -23.33 -22.62
N THR A 54 -31.67 -22.79 -21.79
CA THR A 54 -31.54 -21.34 -21.58
C THR A 54 -30.99 -20.66 -22.83
N GLY A 55 -31.57 -19.52 -23.21
CA GLY A 55 -31.20 -18.75 -24.41
C GLY A 55 -31.69 -19.35 -25.73
N HIS A 56 -32.42 -20.46 -25.69
CA HIS A 56 -32.96 -21.11 -26.87
C HIS A 56 -34.45 -20.79 -27.03
N LYS A 57 -34.89 -20.67 -28.28
CA LYS A 57 -36.27 -20.37 -28.68
C LYS A 57 -36.88 -21.45 -29.58
N ASN A 58 -36.20 -22.59 -29.71
CA ASN A 58 -36.66 -23.74 -30.47
C ASN A 58 -36.60 -25.05 -29.64
N CYS A 59 -37.42 -26.02 -30.05
CA CYS A 59 -37.39 -27.40 -29.58
C CYS A 59 -37.36 -28.34 -30.79
N SER A 60 -36.45 -29.30 -30.78
CA SER A 60 -36.33 -30.35 -31.82
C SER A 60 -36.88 -31.69 -31.33
N ASN A 61 -37.13 -32.62 -32.25
CA ASN A 61 -37.68 -33.98 -31.99
C ASN A 61 -39.10 -34.02 -31.39
N VAL A 62 -39.91 -33.00 -31.67
CA VAL A 62 -41.30 -32.92 -31.20
C VAL A 62 -42.21 -33.83 -32.06
N LYS A 63 -43.09 -34.61 -31.44
CA LYS A 63 -44.08 -35.45 -32.14
C LYS A 63 -45.46 -34.79 -32.13
N ALA A 64 -46.34 -35.26 -33.01
CA ALA A 64 -47.72 -34.77 -33.02
C ALA A 64 -48.43 -35.15 -31.70
N GLY A 65 -48.98 -34.14 -31.00
CA GLY A 65 -49.62 -34.29 -29.69
C GLY A 65 -48.73 -33.94 -28.50
N ASP A 66 -47.43 -33.70 -28.74
CA ASP A 66 -46.49 -33.23 -27.74
C ASP A 66 -46.72 -31.75 -27.39
N VAL A 67 -46.44 -31.37 -26.15
CA VAL A 67 -46.60 -29.99 -25.65
C VAL A 67 -45.22 -29.47 -25.23
N VAL A 68 -44.80 -28.37 -25.83
CA VAL A 68 -43.59 -27.63 -25.46
C VAL A 68 -43.98 -26.32 -24.81
N SER A 69 -43.11 -25.77 -23.95
CA SER A 69 -43.34 -24.49 -23.28
C SER A 69 -42.15 -23.57 -23.46
N PHE A 70 -42.40 -22.28 -23.61
CA PHE A 70 -41.36 -21.27 -23.73
C PHE A 70 -41.56 -20.23 -22.63
N ASN A 71 -40.53 -20.04 -21.81
CA ASN A 71 -40.49 -18.91 -20.87
C ASN A 71 -39.82 -17.74 -21.56
N VAL A 72 -40.55 -16.64 -21.69
CA VAL A 72 -40.08 -15.41 -22.32
C VAL A 72 -40.02 -14.32 -21.25
N THR A 73 -38.83 -13.81 -20.98
CA THR A 73 -38.63 -12.70 -20.05
C THR A 73 -38.37 -11.43 -20.85
N ILE A 74 -39.14 -10.39 -20.55
CA ILE A 74 -39.07 -9.09 -21.21
C ILE A 74 -38.52 -8.09 -20.18
N GLU A 75 -37.39 -7.48 -20.50
CA GLU A 75 -36.75 -6.48 -19.65
C GLU A 75 -36.74 -5.12 -20.36
N LEU A 76 -37.13 -4.09 -19.62
CA LEU A 76 -37.21 -2.70 -20.05
C LEU A 76 -36.00 -1.94 -19.50
N LYS A 77 -35.21 -1.30 -20.37
CA LYS A 77 -34.09 -0.43 -19.93
C LYS A 77 -34.55 0.93 -19.40
N GLY A 78 -35.78 1.32 -19.72
CA GLY A 78 -36.36 2.59 -19.33
C GLY A 78 -37.83 2.67 -19.72
N CYS A 79 -38.39 3.86 -19.52
CA CYS A 79 -39.79 4.16 -19.82
C CYS A 79 -40.04 4.23 -21.32
N LEU A 80 -41.10 3.56 -21.78
CA LEU A 80 -41.53 3.61 -23.17
C LEU A 80 -42.28 4.92 -23.42
N ALA A 81 -42.08 5.53 -24.59
CA ALA A 81 -42.83 6.72 -25.00
C ALA A 81 -44.32 6.44 -25.28
N GLY A 82 -44.72 5.17 -25.36
CA GLY A 82 -46.09 4.73 -25.59
C GLY A 82 -46.19 3.20 -25.61
N PRO A 83 -47.41 2.65 -25.77
CA PRO A 83 -47.64 1.21 -25.75
C PRO A 83 -46.92 0.54 -26.92
N ARG A 84 -46.24 -0.58 -26.64
CA ARG A 84 -45.58 -1.41 -27.65
C ARG A 84 -46.42 -2.64 -27.92
N ARG A 85 -46.63 -2.94 -29.20
CA ARG A 85 -47.38 -4.11 -29.65
C ARG A 85 -46.44 -5.01 -30.45
N PHE A 86 -46.33 -6.26 -30.03
CA PHE A 86 -45.57 -7.29 -30.74
C PHE A 86 -46.22 -8.65 -30.51
N SER A 87 -45.90 -9.62 -31.34
CA SER A 87 -46.45 -10.97 -31.24
C SER A 87 -45.39 -12.05 -31.27
N LEU A 88 -45.68 -13.11 -30.53
CA LEU A 88 -44.88 -14.33 -30.46
C LEU A 88 -45.64 -15.44 -31.18
N ARG A 89 -45.00 -16.05 -32.17
CA ARG A 89 -45.64 -17.03 -33.04
C ARG A 89 -44.74 -18.22 -33.29
N PRO A 90 -45.25 -19.47 -33.26
CA PRO A 90 -44.51 -20.61 -33.77
C PRO A 90 -44.42 -20.55 -35.30
N VAL A 91 -43.22 -20.73 -35.85
CA VAL A 91 -42.99 -20.68 -37.30
C VAL A 91 -43.90 -21.70 -38.01
N GLY A 92 -44.69 -21.23 -38.98
CA GLY A 92 -45.58 -22.07 -39.79
C GLY A 92 -46.96 -22.36 -39.19
N PHE A 93 -47.25 -21.93 -37.96
CA PHE A 93 -48.60 -21.97 -37.37
C PHE A 93 -49.34 -20.66 -37.62
N GLN A 94 -50.68 -20.62 -37.65
CA GLN A 94 -51.43 -19.37 -37.83
C GLN A 94 -51.69 -18.63 -36.51
N ASP A 95 -51.72 -19.37 -35.40
CA ASP A 95 -51.97 -18.82 -34.08
C ASP A 95 -50.76 -18.03 -33.57
N ALA A 96 -51.01 -16.85 -33.00
CA ALA A 96 -50.00 -15.96 -32.43
C ALA A 96 -50.47 -15.42 -31.07
N LEU A 97 -49.50 -15.18 -30.18
CA LEU A 97 -49.72 -14.51 -28.91
C LEU A 97 -49.43 -13.02 -29.10
N GLU A 98 -50.47 -12.20 -29.08
CA GLU A 98 -50.38 -10.74 -29.14
C GLU A 98 -50.09 -10.15 -27.76
N ILE A 99 -49.05 -9.32 -27.67
CA ILE A 99 -48.60 -8.69 -26.43
C ILE A 99 -48.65 -7.17 -26.60
N GLU A 100 -49.40 -6.52 -25.71
CA GLU A 100 -49.43 -5.07 -25.55
C GLU A 100 -48.74 -4.70 -24.24
N LEU A 101 -47.62 -3.99 -24.35
CA LEU A 101 -46.75 -3.62 -23.24
C LEU A 101 -46.81 -2.11 -23.00
N GLU A 102 -47.14 -1.70 -21.78
CA GLU A 102 -47.18 -0.31 -21.34
C GLU A 102 -46.30 -0.14 -20.10
N SER A 103 -45.44 0.89 -20.09
CA SER A 103 -44.54 1.15 -18.96
C SER A 103 -45.20 2.09 -17.94
N GLN A 104 -45.30 1.65 -16.68
CA GLN A 104 -45.80 2.46 -15.57
C GLN A 104 -44.67 3.28 -14.96
N CYS A 105 -44.43 4.46 -15.51
CA CYS A 105 -43.36 5.36 -15.05
C CYS A 105 -43.84 6.58 -14.27
N VAL A 106 -45.13 6.89 -14.35
CA VAL A 106 -45.73 8.01 -13.64
C VAL A 106 -46.25 7.50 -12.30
N CYS A 107 -45.94 8.21 -11.22
CA CYS A 107 -46.46 7.91 -9.89
C CYS A 107 -47.91 8.39 -9.76
N ASP A 108 -48.74 7.68 -8.99
CA ASP A 108 -50.16 8.03 -8.79
C ASP A 108 -50.40 9.46 -8.25
N CYS A 109 -49.40 10.02 -7.55
CA CYS A 109 -49.46 11.37 -6.99
C CYS A 109 -49.39 12.50 -8.03
N HIS A 110 -49.13 12.22 -9.31
CA HIS A 110 -49.10 13.21 -10.40
C HIS A 110 -50.49 13.52 -10.99
N GLN A 111 -51.55 12.84 -10.56
CA GLN A 111 -52.84 12.91 -11.26
C GLN A 111 -53.53 14.28 -11.16
N THR A 112 -53.33 15.03 -10.07
CA THR A 112 -53.76 16.44 -9.96
C THR A 112 -52.89 17.19 -8.94
N PRO A 113 -52.06 18.16 -9.37
CA PRO A 113 -51.37 19.02 -8.42
C PRO A 113 -52.37 19.85 -7.62
N GLU A 114 -52.18 19.94 -6.30
CA GLU A 114 -53.02 20.78 -5.44
C GLU A 114 -52.61 22.25 -5.63
N ALA A 115 -53.32 22.93 -6.53
CA ALA A 115 -53.12 24.35 -6.77
C ALA A 115 -53.35 25.17 -5.49
N ASN A 116 -52.50 26.16 -5.25
CA ASN A 116 -52.54 27.04 -4.08
C ASN A 116 -52.51 26.31 -2.73
N SER A 117 -51.74 25.23 -2.63
CA SER A 117 -51.64 24.42 -1.41
C SER A 117 -51.16 25.26 -0.21
N THR A 118 -51.75 25.00 0.96
CA THR A 118 -51.32 25.66 2.20
C THR A 118 -49.90 25.29 2.61
N PHE A 119 -49.42 24.11 2.16
CA PHE A 119 -48.06 23.62 2.39
C PHE A 119 -47.00 24.45 1.65
N CYS A 120 -47.33 24.95 0.45
CA CYS A 120 -46.46 25.77 -0.39
C CYS A 120 -46.64 27.26 -0.06
N SER A 121 -46.31 27.61 1.19
CA SER A 121 -46.35 28.98 1.72
C SER A 121 -47.71 29.70 1.54
N ARG A 122 -48.80 28.97 1.84
CA ARG A 122 -50.19 29.48 1.78
C ARG A 122 -50.62 29.91 0.37
N GLY A 123 -50.28 29.09 -0.62
CA GLY A 123 -50.74 29.25 -1.99
C GLY A 123 -49.85 30.11 -2.87
N ARG A 124 -48.53 30.03 -2.69
CA ARG A 124 -47.51 30.61 -3.59
C ARG A 124 -46.94 29.56 -4.56
N GLY A 125 -47.70 28.50 -4.77
CA GLY A 125 -47.32 27.35 -5.56
C GLY A 125 -48.32 26.23 -5.44
N ALA A 126 -48.14 25.22 -6.29
CA ALA A 126 -48.92 23.99 -6.29
C ALA A 126 -48.13 22.85 -5.62
N LEU A 127 -48.80 22.00 -4.86
CA LEU A 127 -48.19 20.80 -4.29
C LEU A 127 -48.35 19.63 -5.27
N GLU A 128 -47.24 19.10 -5.76
CA GLU A 128 -47.19 17.98 -6.70
C GLU A 128 -46.30 16.87 -6.12
N CYS A 129 -46.86 15.68 -5.90
CA CYS A 129 -46.13 14.55 -5.31
C CYS A 129 -45.35 14.85 -4.01
N GLY A 130 -45.85 15.77 -3.17
CA GLY A 130 -45.21 16.15 -1.91
C GLY A 130 -44.12 17.22 -2.03
N ALA A 131 -43.85 17.71 -3.24
CA ALA A 131 -42.95 18.83 -3.51
C ALA A 131 -43.74 20.06 -4.00
N CYS A 132 -43.24 21.27 -3.71
CA CYS A 132 -43.87 22.49 -4.15
C CYS A 132 -43.33 22.95 -5.50
N VAL A 133 -44.23 23.19 -6.46
CA VAL A 133 -43.95 23.89 -7.70
C VAL A 133 -44.35 25.35 -7.51
N CYS A 134 -43.36 26.23 -7.41
CA CYS A 134 -43.57 27.62 -7.04
C CYS A 134 -44.08 28.48 -8.19
N ASP A 135 -44.92 29.46 -7.85
CA ASP A 135 -45.34 30.48 -8.79
C ASP A 135 -44.16 31.37 -9.22
N PRO A 136 -44.19 31.99 -10.40
CA PRO A 136 -43.10 32.85 -10.88
C PRO A 136 -42.71 33.93 -9.87
N GLY A 137 -41.41 34.04 -9.57
CA GLY A 137 -40.88 34.97 -8.59
C GLY A 137 -40.78 34.42 -7.17
N PHE A 138 -41.21 33.18 -6.90
CA PHE A 138 -41.01 32.48 -5.64
C PHE A 138 -40.07 31.28 -5.79
N VAL A 139 -39.21 31.06 -4.79
CA VAL A 139 -38.21 29.99 -4.77
C VAL A 139 -38.12 29.36 -3.37
N GLY A 140 -37.52 28.17 -3.31
CA GLY A 140 -37.37 27.38 -2.09
C GLY A 140 -38.27 26.14 -2.09
N PRO A 141 -37.97 25.16 -1.23
CA PRO A 141 -38.69 23.89 -1.17
C PRO A 141 -40.18 24.03 -0.82
N LYS A 142 -40.58 25.15 -0.22
CA LYS A 142 -41.97 25.49 0.12
C LYS A 142 -42.41 26.83 -0.48
N CYS A 143 -41.69 27.39 -1.45
CA CYS A 143 -41.97 28.70 -2.04
C CYS A 143 -41.97 29.85 -1.00
N GLU A 144 -41.11 29.71 0.01
CA GLU A 144 -41.01 30.61 1.15
C GLU A 144 -40.36 31.95 0.80
N CYS A 145 -39.57 31.99 -0.28
CA CYS A 145 -38.73 33.12 -0.63
C CYS A 145 -39.07 33.71 -1.99
N THR A 146 -38.65 34.95 -2.21
CA THR A 146 -38.86 35.67 -3.48
C THR A 146 -37.54 35.83 -4.23
N GLU A 147 -37.57 35.69 -5.56
CA GLU A 147 -36.43 35.98 -6.43
C GLU A 147 -36.04 37.46 -6.27
N GLY A 148 -34.83 37.72 -5.76
CA GLY A 148 -34.29 39.08 -5.62
C GLY A 148 -34.07 39.59 -4.19
N GLN A 149 -34.29 38.78 -3.15
CA GLN A 149 -33.67 39.10 -1.85
C GLN A 149 -32.16 38.82 -1.94
N GLU A 150 -31.36 39.88 -1.85
CA GLU A 150 -29.89 39.86 -1.80
C GLU A 150 -29.35 39.16 -0.53
N GLN A 151 -29.58 37.85 -0.43
CA GLN A 151 -28.88 36.94 0.48
C GLN A 151 -28.20 35.81 -0.30
N ILE A 152 -27.74 36.11 -1.52
CA ILE A 152 -27.05 35.17 -2.42
C ILE A 152 -25.61 34.88 -1.91
N SER A 153 -25.09 35.67 -0.98
CA SER A 153 -23.70 35.56 -0.51
C SER A 153 -23.45 34.55 0.61
N ASN A 154 -24.49 33.95 1.21
CA ASN A 154 -24.30 33.10 2.40
C ASN A 154 -24.31 31.59 2.13
N CYS A 155 -24.37 31.16 0.86
CA CYS A 155 -24.36 29.74 0.48
C CYS A 155 -22.98 29.24 0.01
N ARG A 156 -21.92 30.03 0.21
CA ARG A 156 -20.54 29.62 -0.05
C ARG A 156 -19.81 29.50 1.28
N ALA A 157 -19.06 28.43 1.47
CA ALA A 157 -18.26 28.25 2.68
C ALA A 157 -17.13 29.29 2.76
N HIS A 158 -16.44 29.53 1.63
CA HIS A 158 -15.34 30.49 1.51
C HIS A 158 -15.36 31.22 0.17
N GLU A 159 -14.70 32.38 0.06
CA GLU A 159 -14.58 33.12 -1.21
C GLU A 159 -13.90 32.24 -2.27
N GLY A 160 -14.61 31.98 -3.38
CA GLY A 160 -14.16 31.10 -4.47
C GLY A 160 -14.65 29.65 -4.39
N SER A 161 -15.22 29.20 -3.26
CA SER A 161 -15.88 27.89 -3.18
C SER A 161 -17.17 27.86 -4.02
N GLU A 162 -17.53 26.68 -4.54
CA GLU A 162 -18.81 26.49 -5.25
C GLU A 162 -19.99 26.68 -4.29
N MET A 163 -21.12 27.14 -4.82
CA MET A 163 -22.32 27.34 -4.01
C MET A 163 -22.83 25.97 -3.54
N CYS A 164 -23.07 25.84 -2.24
CA CYS A 164 -23.48 24.58 -1.61
C CYS A 164 -22.59 23.38 -1.98
N SER A 165 -21.28 23.64 -2.13
CA SER A 165 -20.26 22.64 -2.51
C SER A 165 -20.56 21.89 -3.81
N GLY A 166 -21.44 22.42 -4.68
CA GLY A 166 -21.90 21.74 -5.90
C GLY A 166 -22.83 20.55 -5.64
N LEU A 167 -23.16 20.25 -4.38
CA LEU A 167 -23.99 19.11 -3.96
C LEU A 167 -25.40 19.53 -3.50
N GLY A 168 -25.79 20.78 -3.76
CA GLY A 168 -27.09 21.30 -3.39
C GLY A 168 -27.43 22.61 -4.09
N GLU A 169 -28.63 23.09 -3.80
CA GLU A 169 -29.15 24.35 -4.32
C GLU A 169 -29.27 25.37 -3.19
N CYS A 170 -28.95 26.62 -3.50
CA CYS A 170 -29.04 27.73 -2.55
C CYS A 170 -30.41 28.38 -2.62
N PHE A 171 -31.15 28.32 -1.52
CA PHE A 171 -32.41 29.02 -1.34
C PHE A 171 -32.32 29.96 -0.15
N CYS A 172 -32.60 31.25 -0.37
CA CYS A 172 -32.68 32.25 0.71
C CYS A 172 -31.43 32.37 1.59
N GLY A 173 -30.25 32.05 1.05
CA GLY A 173 -29.00 32.04 1.81
C GLY A 173 -28.77 30.79 2.66
N GLN A 174 -29.55 29.72 2.44
CA GLN A 174 -29.35 28.39 3.03
C GLN A 174 -29.23 27.34 1.92
N CYS A 175 -28.39 26.33 2.15
CA CYS A 175 -28.23 25.23 1.21
C CYS A 175 -29.23 24.10 1.48
N VAL A 176 -29.84 23.60 0.41
CA VAL A 176 -30.66 22.39 0.41
C VAL A 176 -29.90 21.34 -0.40
N CYS A 177 -29.47 20.28 0.28
CA CYS A 177 -28.60 19.26 -0.31
C CYS A 177 -29.37 18.27 -1.19
N HIS A 178 -28.75 17.85 -2.28
CA HIS A 178 -29.34 16.88 -3.20
C HIS A 178 -29.44 15.49 -2.55
N PRO A 179 -30.49 14.73 -2.85
CA PRO A 179 -30.56 13.34 -2.44
C PRO A 179 -29.48 12.51 -3.16
N SER A 180 -28.86 11.58 -2.45
CA SER A 180 -27.87 10.66 -2.99
C SER A 180 -28.37 9.22 -2.84
N SER A 181 -28.09 8.37 -3.82
CA SER A 181 -28.35 6.93 -3.73
C SER A 181 -27.39 6.20 -2.79
N PHE A 182 -26.27 6.84 -2.44
CA PHE A 182 -25.23 6.27 -1.61
C PHE A 182 -25.40 6.58 -0.12
N GLY A 183 -26.21 7.57 0.23
CA GLY A 183 -26.46 7.99 1.60
C GLY A 183 -26.95 9.44 1.68
N ARG A 184 -26.71 10.11 2.80
CA ARG A 184 -27.16 11.48 3.06
C ARG A 184 -26.02 12.47 2.89
N VAL A 185 -26.28 13.54 2.15
CA VAL A 185 -25.45 14.76 2.14
C VAL A 185 -26.07 15.79 3.09
N TYR A 186 -25.26 16.41 3.92
CA TYR A 186 -25.69 17.36 4.95
C TYR A 186 -24.61 18.41 5.24
N GLY A 187 -24.90 19.27 6.21
CA GLY A 187 -24.06 20.43 6.54
C GLY A 187 -24.66 21.74 6.01
N PRO A 188 -24.23 22.89 6.56
CA PRO A 188 -24.73 24.21 6.17
C PRO A 188 -24.48 24.55 4.70
N TYR A 189 -23.44 23.95 4.10
CA TYR A 189 -23.04 24.14 2.72
C TYR A 189 -23.04 22.83 1.92
N CYS A 190 -23.73 21.79 2.39
CA CYS A 190 -23.74 20.46 1.79
C CYS A 190 -22.33 19.88 1.59
N GLU A 191 -21.44 20.16 2.53
CA GLU A 191 -20.04 19.78 2.50
C GLU A 191 -19.76 18.39 3.12
N CYS A 192 -20.72 17.85 3.87
CA CYS A 192 -20.58 16.60 4.59
C CYS A 192 -21.47 15.51 4.01
N ASP A 193 -21.03 14.26 4.17
CA ASP A 193 -21.81 13.08 3.84
C ASP A 193 -21.50 11.92 4.80
N ASP A 194 -22.37 10.90 4.80
CA ASP A 194 -22.28 9.72 5.65
C ASP A 194 -21.75 8.45 4.92
N PHE A 195 -21.13 8.60 3.74
CA PHE A 195 -20.73 7.46 2.89
C PHE A 195 -19.30 7.52 2.32
N SER A 196 -18.59 8.63 2.50
CA SER A 196 -17.24 8.90 2.01
C SER A 196 -16.11 8.54 3.00
N CYS A 197 -16.43 7.94 4.15
CA CYS A 197 -15.41 7.49 5.12
C CYS A 197 -14.60 6.27 4.65
N LEU A 198 -13.54 5.97 5.39
CA LEU A 198 -12.67 4.83 5.16
C LEU A 198 -13.43 3.50 5.25
N ARG A 199 -13.09 2.57 4.35
CA ARG A 199 -13.63 1.20 4.35
C ARG A 199 -12.57 0.20 4.80
N PHE A 200 -12.95 -0.71 5.69
CA PHE A 200 -12.12 -1.85 6.09
C PHE A 200 -12.77 -3.14 5.62
N ARG A 201 -12.04 -3.95 4.84
CA ARG A 201 -12.54 -5.20 4.22
C ARG A 201 -13.85 -5.03 3.41
N GLY A 202 -14.03 -3.85 2.81
CA GLY A 202 -15.22 -3.52 2.01
C GLY A 202 -16.36 -2.89 2.79
N GLU A 203 -16.31 -2.85 4.13
CA GLU A 203 -17.34 -2.26 4.97
C GLU A 203 -16.96 -0.83 5.41
N LEU A 204 -17.91 0.11 5.34
CA LEU A 204 -17.75 1.49 5.80
C LEU A 204 -17.52 1.50 7.31
N CYS A 205 -16.45 2.18 7.75
CA CYS A 205 -16.02 2.19 9.15
C CYS A 205 -15.91 0.77 9.76
N GLY A 206 -15.53 -0.20 8.93
CA GLY A 206 -15.37 -1.60 9.33
C GLY A 206 -16.64 -2.25 9.89
N GLY A 207 -17.83 -1.69 9.62
CA GLY A 207 -19.10 -2.17 10.17
C GLY A 207 -19.28 -1.88 11.68
N HIS A 208 -18.39 -1.09 12.27
CA HIS A 208 -18.31 -0.87 13.71
C HIS A 208 -18.28 0.61 14.10
N GLY A 209 -18.77 1.47 13.21
CA GLY A 209 -18.93 2.89 13.45
C GLY A 209 -19.90 3.52 12.47
N GLU A 210 -20.29 4.74 12.77
CA GLU A 210 -21.05 5.61 11.87
C GLU A 210 -20.08 6.58 11.19
N CYS A 211 -20.32 6.86 9.91
CA CYS A 211 -19.53 7.84 9.16
C CYS A 211 -20.13 9.23 9.37
N ASP A 212 -19.33 10.17 9.87
CA ASP A 212 -19.71 11.57 10.04
C ASP A 212 -18.68 12.45 9.34
N CYS A 213 -19.08 13.03 8.19
CA CYS A 213 -18.29 14.00 7.43
C CYS A 213 -16.85 13.55 7.13
N GLY A 214 -16.68 12.30 6.71
CA GLY A 214 -15.38 11.72 6.37
C GLY A 214 -14.60 11.11 7.54
N GLU A 215 -15.10 11.22 8.78
CA GLU A 215 -14.53 10.59 9.96
C GLU A 215 -15.42 9.45 10.48
N CYS A 216 -14.80 8.34 10.91
CA CYS A 216 -15.52 7.22 11.49
C CYS A 216 -15.70 7.40 13.01
N VAL A 217 -16.95 7.59 13.44
CA VAL A 217 -17.33 7.60 14.85
C VAL A 217 -17.56 6.16 15.31
N CYS A 218 -16.55 5.59 15.98
CA CYS A 218 -16.58 4.18 16.38
C CYS A 218 -17.60 3.90 17.50
N HIS A 219 -18.26 2.74 17.39
CA HIS A 219 -19.10 2.22 18.44
C HIS A 219 -18.27 1.87 19.69
N SER A 220 -18.93 1.81 20.85
CA SER A 220 -18.29 1.38 22.10
C SER A 220 -17.64 0.01 21.94
N GLY A 221 -16.36 -0.10 22.29
CA GLY A 221 -15.61 -1.36 22.09
C GLY A 221 -14.72 -1.37 20.85
N TRP A 222 -14.72 -0.30 20.04
CA TRP A 222 -13.94 -0.19 18.81
C TRP A 222 -13.15 1.11 18.75
N MET A 223 -12.02 1.09 18.06
CA MET A 223 -11.14 2.24 17.87
C MET A 223 -10.38 2.18 16.54
N GLY A 224 -9.66 3.25 16.22
CA GLY A 224 -8.90 3.42 14.98
C GLY A 224 -9.68 4.18 13.91
N GLU A 225 -8.98 4.71 12.90
CA GLU A 225 -9.56 5.59 11.87
C GLU A 225 -10.65 4.91 11.01
N SER A 226 -10.62 3.58 10.91
CA SER A 226 -11.67 2.79 10.24
C SER A 226 -12.47 1.91 11.20
N CYS A 227 -12.38 2.15 12.51
CA CYS A 227 -13.01 1.35 13.57
C CYS A 227 -12.74 -0.17 13.47
N ASN A 228 -11.56 -0.54 12.95
CA ASN A 228 -11.20 -1.94 12.71
C ASN A 228 -10.61 -2.64 13.95
N CYS A 229 -10.33 -1.90 15.02
CA CYS A 229 -9.60 -2.38 16.17
C CYS A 229 -10.53 -2.52 17.38
N SER A 230 -10.76 -3.75 17.85
CA SER A 230 -11.52 -3.99 19.08
C SER A 230 -10.71 -3.55 20.31
N THR A 231 -11.34 -2.81 21.22
CA THR A 231 -10.81 -2.46 22.54
C THR A 231 -11.07 -3.54 23.60
N SER A 232 -11.84 -4.58 23.27
CA SER A 232 -12.02 -5.74 24.14
C SER A 232 -10.71 -6.52 24.29
N ASN A 233 -10.34 -6.80 25.54
CA ASN A 233 -9.19 -7.65 25.87
C ASN A 233 -9.54 -9.15 25.95
N SER A 234 -10.81 -9.54 25.73
CA SER A 234 -11.29 -10.90 25.97
C SER A 234 -10.51 -11.99 25.21
N SER A 235 -10.11 -11.72 23.96
CA SER A 235 -9.33 -12.65 23.13
C SER A 235 -7.85 -12.74 23.53
N CYS A 236 -7.36 -11.79 24.32
CA CYS A 236 -5.98 -11.72 24.79
C CYS A 236 -5.78 -12.31 26.19
N VAL A 237 -6.84 -12.82 26.83
CA VAL A 237 -6.76 -13.43 28.17
C VAL A 237 -6.23 -14.86 28.04
N SER A 238 -5.12 -15.14 28.71
CA SER A 238 -4.51 -16.47 28.84
C SER A 238 -5.32 -17.37 29.79
N LEU A 239 -5.01 -18.67 29.79
CA LEU A 239 -5.61 -19.68 30.68
C LEU A 239 -5.47 -19.37 32.18
N ASP A 240 -4.43 -18.63 32.56
CA ASP A 240 -4.15 -18.17 33.92
C ASP A 240 -4.87 -16.85 34.28
N GLY A 241 -5.68 -16.32 33.36
CA GLY A 241 -6.41 -15.06 33.53
C GLY A 241 -5.57 -13.81 33.26
N SER A 242 -4.29 -13.96 32.91
CA SER A 242 -3.41 -12.82 32.60
C SER A 242 -3.59 -12.36 31.15
N ILE A 243 -3.43 -11.06 30.88
CA ILE A 243 -3.45 -10.55 29.50
C ILE A 243 -2.09 -10.84 28.86
N CYS A 244 -2.07 -11.59 27.76
CA CYS A 244 -0.87 -11.94 27.01
C CYS A 244 0.24 -12.57 27.87
N SER A 245 -0.13 -13.43 28.83
CA SER A 245 0.79 -14.09 29.78
C SER A 245 1.69 -13.11 30.56
N GLY A 246 1.30 -11.83 30.67
CA GLY A 246 2.11 -10.74 31.24
C GLY A 246 3.36 -10.38 30.42
N ARG A 247 3.51 -10.92 29.21
CA ARG A 247 4.72 -10.79 28.36
C ARG A 247 4.47 -9.97 27.08
N GLY A 248 3.32 -9.30 27.00
CA GLY A 248 2.93 -8.52 25.84
C GLY A 248 1.79 -7.55 26.11
N LYS A 249 1.38 -6.82 25.07
CA LYS A 249 0.23 -5.91 25.08
C LYS A 249 -0.86 -6.44 24.16
N CYS A 250 -2.12 -6.31 24.56
CA CYS A 250 -3.24 -6.63 23.69
C CYS A 250 -3.50 -5.43 22.76
N VAL A 251 -3.36 -5.64 21.46
CA VAL A 251 -3.62 -4.64 20.42
C VAL A 251 -4.61 -5.24 19.43
N CYS A 252 -5.80 -4.63 19.33
CA CYS A 252 -6.89 -5.07 18.44
C CYS A 252 -7.29 -6.55 18.64
N GLY A 253 -7.34 -7.01 19.89
CA GLY A 253 -7.68 -8.39 20.22
C GLY A 253 -6.58 -9.43 19.93
N LYS A 254 -5.37 -9.00 19.60
CA LYS A 254 -4.19 -9.86 19.40
C LYS A 254 -3.05 -9.45 20.33
N CYS A 255 -2.35 -10.43 20.89
CA CYS A 255 -1.19 -10.17 21.74
C CYS A 255 0.05 -9.82 20.89
N GLU A 256 0.61 -8.65 21.16
CA GLU A 256 1.91 -8.23 20.67
C GLU A 256 2.94 -8.45 21.79
N CYS A 257 3.79 -9.46 21.61
CA CYS A 257 4.77 -9.87 22.62
C CYS A 257 5.91 -8.86 22.71
N THR A 258 6.03 -8.20 23.86
CA THR A 258 7.08 -7.20 24.11
C THR A 258 8.37 -7.82 24.63
N VAL A 259 8.29 -9.03 25.18
CA VAL A 259 9.45 -9.72 25.75
C VAL A 259 10.19 -10.52 24.66
N PRO A 260 11.50 -10.32 24.48
CA PRO A 260 12.27 -11.02 23.45
C PRO A 260 12.30 -12.53 23.68
N GLY A 261 11.92 -13.27 22.63
CA GLY A 261 11.80 -14.73 22.65
C GLY A 261 10.47 -15.26 23.17
N ALA A 262 9.56 -14.39 23.62
CA ALA A 262 8.17 -14.77 23.89
C ALA A 262 7.38 -14.89 22.57
N SER A 263 6.57 -15.94 22.46
CA SER A 263 5.83 -16.30 21.25
C SER A 263 4.55 -17.07 21.59
N GLY A 264 3.67 -17.23 20.61
CA GLY A 264 2.35 -17.85 20.78
C GLY A 264 1.22 -16.82 20.82
N GLU A 265 -0.03 -17.29 20.73
CA GLU A 265 -1.20 -16.42 20.64
C GLU A 265 -1.39 -15.50 21.85
N TRP A 266 -0.91 -15.93 23.02
CA TRP A 266 -0.93 -15.14 24.26
C TRP A 266 0.47 -14.94 24.85
N CYS A 267 1.52 -14.99 24.02
CA CYS A 267 2.92 -14.84 24.46
C CYS A 267 3.38 -15.87 25.51
N GLN A 268 2.78 -17.05 25.53
CA GLN A 268 2.99 -18.07 26.56
C GLN A 268 4.30 -18.86 26.39
N ARG A 269 4.80 -18.99 25.16
CA ARG A 269 6.04 -19.72 24.88
C ARG A 269 7.21 -18.79 24.95
N CYS A 270 8.00 -18.85 26.02
CA CYS A 270 9.26 -18.10 26.09
C CYS A 270 10.43 -18.98 26.56
N PRO A 271 11.19 -19.59 25.62
CA PRO A 271 12.34 -20.43 25.95
C PRO A 271 13.49 -19.66 26.61
N THR A 272 13.59 -18.37 26.33
CA THR A 272 14.66 -17.47 26.79
C THR A 272 14.30 -16.68 28.05
N CYS A 273 13.02 -16.65 28.46
CA CYS A 273 12.57 -15.89 29.61
C CYS A 273 12.80 -16.63 30.94
N GLY A 274 13.87 -17.42 31.02
CA GLY A 274 14.07 -18.39 32.09
C GLY A 274 13.79 -17.83 33.48
N ASP A 275 12.76 -18.36 34.14
CA ASP A 275 12.90 -18.79 35.51
C ASP A 275 13.64 -20.13 35.45
N ILE A 276 14.97 -20.07 35.38
CA ILE A 276 15.79 -21.21 35.78
C ILE A 276 15.68 -21.27 37.30
N CYS A 277 14.56 -21.79 37.83
CA CYS A 277 14.41 -22.41 39.17
C CYS A 277 12.94 -22.68 39.54
N SER A 278 12.21 -23.47 38.74
CA SER A 278 11.05 -24.24 39.22
C SER A 278 10.57 -25.11 38.06
N LEU A 279 10.65 -26.44 38.00
CA LEU A 279 10.70 -27.58 38.95
C LEU A 279 10.97 -28.84 38.05
N PRO A 280 11.00 -30.10 38.51
CA PRO A 280 11.61 -30.73 39.69
C PRO A 280 12.46 -31.97 39.30
N SER A 281 13.75 -32.00 39.62
CA SER A 281 14.47 -33.28 39.82
C SER A 281 15.85 -33.08 40.44
N ARG A 282 15.90 -32.79 41.75
CA ARG A 282 17.01 -32.98 42.73
C ARG A 282 18.48 -32.64 42.37
N ALA A 283 18.77 -32.15 41.18
CA ALA A 283 20.07 -31.64 40.74
C ALA A 283 19.84 -30.70 39.56
N ALA A 284 20.19 -29.43 39.73
CA ALA A 284 20.18 -28.44 38.65
C ALA A 284 21.63 -28.18 38.22
N LEU A 285 21.89 -28.28 36.92
CA LEU A 285 23.16 -27.86 36.33
C LEU A 285 23.06 -26.35 36.06
N CYS A 286 23.89 -25.57 36.74
CA CYS A 286 23.92 -24.11 36.61
C CYS A 286 25.22 -23.68 35.92
N THR A 287 25.09 -22.77 34.97
CA THR A 287 26.22 -22.13 34.29
C THR A 287 26.17 -20.64 34.54
N LEU A 288 27.19 -20.10 35.21
CA LEU A 288 27.38 -18.66 35.39
C LEU A 288 28.42 -18.18 34.38
N GLN A 289 28.10 -17.11 33.68
CA GLN A 289 29.03 -16.42 32.79
C GLN A 289 29.56 -15.19 33.54
N ASN A 290 30.87 -15.15 33.78
CA ASN A 290 31.51 -13.97 34.37
C ASN A 290 31.86 -12.95 33.26
N GLU A 291 32.07 -11.69 33.62
CA GLU A 291 32.33 -10.59 32.65
C GLU A 291 33.55 -10.83 31.74
N ASP A 292 34.44 -11.75 32.10
CA ASP A 292 35.67 -12.08 31.36
C ASP A 292 35.52 -13.25 30.36
N TYR A 293 34.31 -13.48 29.83
CA TYR A 293 33.98 -14.60 28.92
C TYR A 293 34.18 -16.02 29.50
N CYS A 294 34.49 -16.13 30.79
CA CYS A 294 34.77 -17.41 31.41
C CYS A 294 33.50 -18.06 31.96
N LEU A 295 33.30 -19.34 31.63
CA LEU A 295 32.11 -20.11 31.98
C LEU A 295 32.38 -20.97 33.22
N LEU A 296 31.66 -20.69 34.30
CA LEU A 296 31.66 -21.48 35.53
C LEU A 296 30.46 -22.42 35.53
N SER A 297 30.73 -23.73 35.44
CA SER A 297 29.71 -24.77 35.54
C SER A 297 29.77 -25.45 36.91
N PHE A 298 28.62 -25.58 37.58
CA PHE A 298 28.51 -26.28 38.86
C PHE A 298 27.14 -26.94 39.02
N SER A 299 27.08 -27.99 39.83
CA SER A 299 25.82 -28.68 40.16
C SER A 299 25.37 -28.29 41.55
N LEU A 300 24.14 -27.76 41.66
CA LEU A 300 23.49 -27.46 42.93
C LEU A 300 22.61 -28.65 43.34
N VAL A 301 22.88 -29.19 44.52
CA VAL A 301 22.04 -30.19 45.18
C VAL A 301 21.53 -29.60 46.47
N ASP A 302 20.21 -29.54 46.60
CA ASP A 302 19.56 -29.02 47.79
C ASP A 302 19.46 -30.12 48.87
N SER A 303 19.84 -29.77 50.10
CA SER A 303 19.84 -30.67 51.26
C SER A 303 19.20 -29.98 52.45
N ASP A 304 18.69 -30.75 53.42
CA ASP A 304 17.93 -30.25 54.57
C ASP A 304 18.73 -29.30 55.52
N HIS A 305 20.03 -29.15 55.28
CA HIS A 305 20.94 -28.27 56.03
C HIS A 305 21.58 -27.15 55.19
N GLY A 306 21.03 -26.88 54.00
CA GLY A 306 21.52 -25.85 53.07
C GLY A 306 21.99 -26.44 51.74
N SER A 307 22.13 -25.58 50.74
CA SER A 307 22.49 -25.97 49.38
C SER A 307 23.99 -26.22 49.24
N ILE A 308 24.37 -27.38 48.68
CA ILE A 308 25.76 -27.81 48.53
C ILE A 308 26.16 -27.74 47.05
N ILE A 309 27.32 -27.15 46.76
CA ILE A 309 27.88 -27.02 45.40
C ILE A 309 28.82 -28.19 45.12
N TYR A 310 28.56 -28.95 44.05
CA TYR A 310 29.43 -30.04 43.58
C TYR A 310 30.14 -29.68 42.27
N ASN A 311 31.41 -30.11 42.17
CA ASN A 311 32.25 -30.06 40.96
C ASN A 311 32.28 -28.71 40.20
N PRO A 312 32.77 -27.61 40.82
CA PRO A 312 33.01 -26.37 40.08
C PRO A 312 34.10 -26.59 39.02
N LYS A 313 33.74 -26.47 37.74
CA LYS A 313 34.68 -26.52 36.61
C LYS A 313 34.60 -25.24 35.81
N LEU A 314 35.77 -24.69 35.50
CA LEU A 314 35.97 -23.46 34.75
C LEU A 314 36.41 -23.82 33.32
N TYR A 315 35.68 -23.34 32.31
CA TYR A 315 35.94 -23.55 30.89
C TYR A 315 36.09 -22.20 30.16
N ASP A 316 36.89 -22.18 29.09
CA ASP A 316 37.10 -21.04 28.17
C ASP A 316 37.60 -19.74 28.82
N CYS A 317 38.50 -19.84 29.80
CA CYS A 317 39.24 -18.66 30.26
C CYS A 317 40.39 -18.33 29.28
N PRO A 318 40.52 -17.07 28.80
CA PRO A 318 41.62 -16.68 27.94
C PRO A 318 42.96 -16.79 28.69
N GLU A 319 43.92 -17.52 28.12
CA GLU A 319 45.28 -17.56 28.63
C GLU A 319 45.91 -16.16 28.56
N PRO A 320 46.71 -15.74 29.56
CA PRO A 320 47.27 -14.40 29.57
C PRO A 320 48.12 -14.18 28.31
N PRO A 321 47.93 -13.06 27.58
CA PRO A 321 48.70 -12.79 26.39
C PRO A 321 50.18 -12.72 26.75
N ASN A 322 51.01 -13.40 25.96
CA ASN A 322 52.42 -13.57 26.25
C ASN A 322 53.14 -12.22 26.15
N ALA A 323 53.28 -11.53 27.29
CA ALA A 323 53.73 -10.13 27.37
C ALA A 323 55.11 -9.92 26.73
N LEU A 324 55.95 -10.96 26.73
CA LEU A 324 57.27 -10.95 26.12
C LEU A 324 57.18 -10.85 24.58
N LEU A 325 56.20 -11.48 23.96
CA LEU A 325 55.96 -11.45 22.51
C LEU A 325 55.47 -10.07 22.05
N ILE A 326 54.57 -9.45 22.84
CA ILE A 326 54.05 -8.11 22.58
C ILE A 326 55.16 -7.06 22.77
N ALA A 327 55.93 -7.16 23.84
CA ALA A 327 57.04 -6.24 24.10
C ALA A 327 58.09 -6.30 22.97
N LEU A 328 58.49 -7.49 22.52
CA LEU A 328 59.42 -7.64 21.40
C LEU A 328 58.84 -7.07 20.09
N GLY A 329 57.56 -7.29 19.81
CA GLY A 329 56.89 -6.75 18.61
C GLY A 329 56.87 -5.23 18.58
N VAL A 330 56.49 -4.59 19.70
CA VAL A 330 56.44 -3.12 19.80
C VAL A 330 57.85 -2.53 19.69
N CYS A 331 58.84 -3.07 20.41
CA CYS A 331 60.22 -2.59 20.32
C CYS A 331 60.79 -2.67 18.89
N MET A 332 60.54 -3.78 18.18
CA MET A 332 61.00 -3.94 16.79
C MET A 332 60.31 -2.97 15.83
N SER A 333 59.00 -2.72 16.00
CA SER A 333 58.27 -1.76 15.17
C SER A 333 58.80 -0.33 15.30
N VAL A 334 59.09 0.12 16.52
CA VAL A 334 59.62 1.47 16.79
C VAL A 334 61.01 1.65 16.18
N LEU A 335 61.87 0.62 16.28
CA LEU A 335 63.19 0.64 15.66
C LEU A 335 63.11 0.71 14.13
N ILE A 336 62.23 -0.08 13.50
CA ILE A 336 62.06 -0.08 12.05
C ILE A 336 61.52 1.28 11.57
N ILE A 337 60.52 1.84 12.25
CA ILE A 337 59.98 3.17 11.90
C ILE A 337 61.07 4.24 12.00
N GLY A 338 61.87 4.23 13.08
CA GLY A 338 63.00 5.15 13.23
C GLY A 338 64.02 5.04 12.09
N ILE A 339 64.40 3.83 11.70
CA ILE A 339 65.34 3.59 10.59
C ILE A 339 64.74 4.08 9.27
N THR A 340 63.46 3.79 9.01
CA THR A 340 62.80 4.23 7.76
C THR A 340 62.75 5.75 7.66
N LEU A 341 62.46 6.47 8.75
CA LEU A 341 62.47 7.94 8.78
C LEU A 341 63.87 8.50 8.55
N LEU A 342 64.91 7.89 9.11
CA LEU A 342 66.30 8.31 8.87
C LEU A 342 66.73 8.09 7.41
N VAL A 343 66.33 6.98 6.79
CA VAL A 343 66.60 6.70 5.37
C VAL A 343 65.87 7.72 4.49
N ILE A 344 64.59 7.99 4.76
CA ILE A 344 63.81 9.00 4.03
C ILE A 344 64.44 10.38 4.20
N TRP A 345 64.78 10.78 5.42
CA TRP A 345 65.42 12.06 5.70
C TRP A 345 66.77 12.20 4.98
N LYS A 346 67.62 11.17 5.03
CA LYS A 346 68.92 11.17 4.33
C LYS A 346 68.75 11.17 2.82
N PHE A 347 67.72 10.52 2.28
CA PHE A 347 67.37 10.59 0.87
C PHE A 347 66.92 11.99 0.47
N LEU A 348 66.01 12.61 1.23
CA LEU A 348 65.54 13.97 0.97
C LEU A 348 66.67 15.00 1.04
N ILE A 349 67.55 14.90 2.05
CA ILE A 349 68.76 15.74 2.13
C ILE A 349 69.64 15.49 0.91
N SER A 350 69.94 14.24 0.56
CA SER A 350 70.80 13.94 -0.59
C SER A 350 70.24 14.49 -1.90
N VAL A 351 68.91 14.47 -2.08
CA VAL A 351 68.26 15.08 -3.25
C VAL A 351 68.34 16.60 -3.22
N HIS A 352 68.10 17.22 -2.06
CA HIS A 352 68.22 18.67 -1.91
C HIS A 352 69.66 19.13 -2.17
N ASP A 353 70.64 18.45 -1.59
CA ASP A 353 72.07 18.72 -1.76
C ASP A 353 72.50 18.56 -3.22
N ARG A 354 72.03 17.51 -3.91
CA ARG A 354 72.24 17.36 -5.37
C ARG A 354 71.61 18.49 -6.19
N LYS A 355 70.41 18.94 -5.82
CA LYS A 355 69.74 20.07 -6.49
C LYS A 355 70.50 21.37 -6.27
N GLU A 356 70.95 21.65 -5.04
CA GLU A 356 71.73 22.85 -4.73
C GLU A 356 73.12 22.82 -5.39
N VAL A 357 73.80 21.67 -5.44
CA VAL A 357 75.05 21.51 -6.20
C VAL A 357 74.83 21.76 -7.69
N ALA A 358 73.78 21.18 -8.29
CA ALA A 358 73.47 21.41 -9.71
C ALA A 358 73.13 22.89 -9.98
N LYS A 359 72.41 23.54 -9.06
CA LYS A 359 72.12 24.98 -9.12
C LYS A 359 73.40 25.81 -9.00
N PHE A 360 74.29 25.48 -8.07
CA PHE A 360 75.57 26.14 -7.88
C PHE A 360 76.50 25.99 -9.09
N GLU A 361 76.59 24.80 -9.69
CA GLU A 361 77.35 24.59 -10.93
C GLU A 361 76.75 25.38 -12.10
N ALA A 362 75.42 25.45 -12.21
CA ALA A 362 74.74 26.26 -13.22
C ALA A 362 74.95 27.77 -13.00
N GLU A 363 74.96 28.25 -11.75
CA GLU A 363 75.29 29.64 -11.40
C GLU A 363 76.76 29.95 -11.67
N LYS A 364 77.67 29.05 -11.33
CA LYS A 364 79.11 29.15 -11.64
C LYS A 364 79.37 29.18 -13.15
N ALA A 365 78.64 28.40 -13.94
CA ALA A 365 78.73 28.43 -15.41
C ALA A 365 78.16 29.75 -16.02
N LYS A 366 77.22 30.41 -15.33
CA LYS A 366 76.65 31.71 -15.71
C LYS A 366 77.48 32.90 -15.20
N ALA A 367 78.34 32.69 -14.21
CA ALA A 367 79.29 33.67 -13.71
C ALA A 367 80.42 33.88 -14.74
N LYS A 368 80.14 34.70 -15.76
CA LYS A 368 81.17 35.33 -16.60
C LYS A 368 81.94 36.33 -15.76
N TRP A 369 83.10 35.92 -15.26
CA TRP A 369 84.12 36.84 -14.76
C TRP A 369 84.55 37.74 -15.92
N GLN A 370 84.26 39.05 -15.81
CA GLN A 370 84.82 40.01 -16.76
C GLN A 370 86.32 40.15 -16.48
N SER A 371 87.16 39.67 -17.41
CA SER A 371 88.59 39.99 -17.47
C SER A 371 88.81 41.45 -17.89
N GLY A 372 88.29 42.38 -17.09
CA GLY A 372 88.68 43.78 -17.10
C GLY A 372 89.77 43.98 -16.06
N THR A 373 91.03 43.97 -16.49
CA THR A 373 92.18 44.36 -15.67
C THR A 373 91.96 45.74 -15.07
N ASN A 374 91.90 45.83 -13.75
CA ASN A 374 91.89 47.08 -13.01
C ASN A 374 93.26 47.79 -13.18
N PRO A 375 93.34 48.98 -13.81
CA PRO A 375 94.60 49.66 -14.11
C PRO A 375 95.33 50.22 -12.88
N LEU A 376 94.82 50.04 -11.67
CA LEU A 376 95.37 50.61 -10.43
C LEU A 376 95.93 49.57 -9.46
N PHE A 377 96.00 48.29 -9.83
CA PHE A 377 96.52 47.24 -8.93
C PHE A 377 97.94 46.82 -9.29
N ARG A 378 98.90 47.24 -8.46
CA ARG A 378 100.31 46.85 -8.47
C ARG A 378 100.55 45.92 -7.28
N SER A 379 100.99 44.68 -7.51
CA SER A 379 101.22 43.71 -6.44
C SER A 379 102.37 44.15 -5.52
N SER A 380 102.07 44.35 -4.24
CA SER A 380 103.02 44.77 -3.21
C SER A 380 103.27 43.65 -2.20
N THR A 381 104.09 42.64 -2.52
CA THR A 381 104.83 41.88 -1.50
C THR A 381 106.03 41.19 -2.15
N SER A 382 107.21 41.60 -1.68
CA SER A 382 108.54 41.11 -2.01
C SER A 382 108.98 40.05 -1.01
N THR A 383 109.37 38.86 -1.47
CA THR A 383 109.99 37.83 -0.62
C THR A 383 111.47 38.16 -0.42
N PHE A 384 111.84 38.60 0.78
CA PHE A 384 113.22 38.88 1.17
C PHE A 384 113.89 37.59 1.69
N LYS A 385 115.07 37.23 1.16
CA LYS A 385 115.92 36.14 1.70
C LYS A 385 116.79 36.70 2.83
N ASN A 386 116.66 36.14 4.03
CA ASN A 386 117.59 36.42 5.13
C ASN A 386 118.80 35.47 5.05
N VAL A 387 120.00 36.04 4.91
CA VAL A 387 121.29 35.34 4.86
C VAL A 387 122.26 35.97 5.88
N THR A 388 121.98 35.90 7.18
CA THR A 388 123.04 36.01 8.21
C THR A 388 122.58 35.49 9.56
N TYR A 389 122.86 34.22 9.88
CA TYR A 389 123.38 33.79 11.19
C TYR A 389 123.93 32.37 11.01
N LYS A 390 125.26 32.28 10.87
CA LYS A 390 126.03 31.07 11.12
C LYS A 390 126.54 31.15 12.56
N SER A 391 126.09 30.25 13.41
CA SER A 391 126.76 29.80 14.64
C SER A 391 126.18 28.41 14.94
N ALA A 392 126.85 27.34 14.53
CA ALA A 392 127.85 26.62 15.31
C ALA A 392 127.27 26.01 16.60
N GLY A 393 127.35 24.68 16.70
CA GLY A 393 127.59 24.02 17.98
C GLY A 393 126.45 23.19 18.58
N GLN A 394 126.72 21.88 18.59
CA GLN A 394 126.43 20.90 19.65
C GLN A 394 125.00 20.34 19.76
N GLN A 395 124.74 19.05 19.48
CA GLN A 395 125.33 17.77 19.93
C GLN A 395 124.59 17.18 21.13
N LYS A 396 124.15 15.93 20.93
CA LYS A 396 123.98 14.84 21.89
C LYS A 396 122.76 14.79 22.84
N SER A 397 121.97 13.75 22.58
CA SER A 397 121.75 12.57 23.44
C SER A 397 121.18 12.76 24.85
N ASP A 398 120.06 12.05 25.04
CA ASP A 398 119.85 11.05 26.09
C ASP A 398 119.65 11.47 27.55
N ILE A 399 118.60 10.84 28.10
CA ILE A 399 118.43 10.38 29.49
C ILE A 399 118.17 11.47 30.53
N SER A 400 116.93 11.55 31.03
CA SER A 400 116.47 10.75 32.18
C SER A 400 114.98 10.90 32.43
#